data_AF-A0A7K6YMS3-F1
#
_entry.id   AF-A0A7K6YMS3-F1
#
_cell.length_a   1.000
_cell.length_b   1.000
_cell.length_c   1.000
_cell.angle_alpha   90.00
_cell.angle_beta   90.00
_cell.angle_gamma   90.00
#
_symmetry.space_group_name_H-M   'P 1'
#
loop_
_entity.id
_entity.type
_entity.pdbx_description
1 polymer ?
#
loop_
_entity_poly.entity_id
_entity_poly.type
_entity_poly.pdbx_seq_one_letter_code
_entity_poly.pdbx_strand_id
1 'polypeptide(L)'
;YGTLPSRRALKNSRLVSQKDDVHLCIMCLRAIMNYQYGFNLVMSHPHAVNEIALSLNNKNPRTKALVLELLAAVCLVRGGHEIILAAFDNFKEVCKEKHRFERLMDYFRNEDSSIDFMVACMQFINIVVHSVEDMNFRVHLQYEFTKLGLEEFLQKSRHTESEKLQVQIQAYLDNVFDVGGLLEDAETKNVALEKVEELEEHLSHLTEKLLDLENENMMRVAELEKQLLQREKELEVVKVRTRRMWGLWGQGTKEEEGLEAPGCWGGNGQRRGARTVTRGWGAPGGGDSLGRMQQARVAQGGHGMCPPAPAGAEPPPAPLAAIRIKKPIKTKFRLPVFNWTALKPNQISGTVFSELDDERVLEDLDLERFEELFKTKAQGPALDLVCAKNKASQKAASKVTLLEANRAKNLAITLRKAGRSAEEICRAIHTFDLATLPVDFVECLMRFLPTEAETKALRQYERERKPLEELADEDRFMLQFSKVERLPQRMAIMAFLGNFAENLQMLTP
;
A
#
# COMPACT_ATOMS: atom_id res chain seq x y z
N TYR A 1 11.93 46.41 18.97
CA TYR A 1 11.28 46.70 20.28
C TYR A 1 11.93 45.83 21.34
N GLY A 2 12.68 46.43 22.28
CA GLY A 2 13.51 45.70 23.24
C GLY A 2 13.27 46.12 24.69
N THR A 3 12.06 45.91 25.21
CA THR A 3 11.78 46.07 26.64
C THR A 3 12.03 44.74 27.36
N LEU A 4 13.17 44.63 28.03
CA LEU A 4 13.45 43.48 28.91
C LEU A 4 12.30 43.30 29.92
N PRO A 5 11.71 42.10 30.05
CA PRO A 5 10.57 41.89 30.93
C PRO A 5 10.93 42.23 32.38
N SER A 6 10.09 43.06 33.00
CA SER A 6 10.31 43.54 34.38
C SER A 6 10.54 42.38 35.35
N ARG A 7 11.43 42.58 36.33
CA ARG A 7 11.75 41.57 37.36
C ARG A 7 10.51 41.07 38.15
N ARG A 8 9.42 41.85 38.15
CA ARG A 8 8.09 41.43 38.66
C ARG A 8 7.36 40.50 37.68
N ALA A 9 7.37 40.81 36.38
CA ALA A 9 6.77 39.96 35.35
C ALA A 9 7.43 38.57 35.28
N LEU A 10 8.77 38.49 35.37
CA LEU A 10 9.47 37.20 35.49
C LEU A 10 9.05 36.38 36.71
N LYS A 11 8.81 37.02 37.87
CA LYS A 11 8.36 36.33 39.08
C LYS A 11 6.95 35.77 38.91
N ASN A 12 6.03 36.57 38.36
CA ASN A 12 4.66 36.13 38.10
C ASN A 12 4.61 35.02 37.03
N SER A 13 5.40 35.15 35.96
CA SER A 13 5.54 34.13 34.90
C SER A 13 6.01 32.78 35.46
N ARG A 14 7.00 32.76 36.37
CA ARG A 14 7.44 31.51 37.04
C ARG A 14 6.34 30.87 37.88
N LEU A 15 5.44 31.65 38.47
CA LEU A 15 4.32 31.16 39.28
C LEU A 15 3.19 30.58 38.41
N VAL A 16 2.94 31.17 37.24
CA VAL A 16 2.00 30.67 36.22
C VAL A 16 2.54 29.42 35.52
N SER A 17 3.85 29.39 35.22
CA SER A 17 4.53 28.24 34.59
C SER A 17 4.57 26.97 35.45
N GLN A 18 4.16 27.03 36.71
CA GLN A 18 3.97 25.85 37.58
C GLN A 18 2.56 25.24 37.48
N LYS A 19 1.65 25.89 36.76
CA LYS A 19 0.28 25.42 36.52
C LYS A 19 0.15 24.87 35.10
N ASP A 20 -0.92 24.12 34.87
CA ASP A 20 -1.28 23.59 33.54
C ASP A 20 -1.71 24.69 32.55
N ASP A 21 -1.73 25.96 32.96
CA ASP A 21 -2.11 27.14 32.15
C ASP A 21 -1.43 27.15 30.76
N VAL A 22 -0.14 26.78 30.67
CA VAL A 22 0.57 26.67 29.37
C VAL A 22 0.02 25.54 28.50
N HIS A 23 -0.26 24.37 29.08
CA HIS A 23 -0.86 23.24 28.36
C HIS A 23 -2.26 23.60 27.83
N LEU A 24 -3.06 24.28 28.66
CA LEU A 24 -4.39 24.76 28.29
C LEU A 24 -4.35 25.78 27.16
N CYS A 25 -3.38 26.71 27.15
CA CYS A 25 -3.18 27.64 26.03
C CYS A 25 -2.91 26.91 24.70
N ILE A 26 -2.06 25.87 24.72
CA ILE A 26 -1.81 25.05 23.51
C ILE A 26 -3.07 24.27 23.10
N MET A 27 -3.87 23.77 24.05
CA MET A 27 -5.17 23.14 23.75
C MET A 27 -6.17 24.13 23.12
N CYS A 28 -6.18 25.40 23.55
CA CYS A 28 -6.99 26.45 22.91
C CYS A 28 -6.52 26.74 21.48
N LEU A 29 -5.21 26.81 21.24
CA LEU A 29 -4.66 26.95 19.89
C LEU A 29 -4.99 25.76 19.00
N ARG A 30 -4.94 24.52 19.52
CA ARG A 30 -5.42 23.31 18.80
C ARG A 30 -6.87 23.46 18.36
N ALA A 31 -7.74 23.96 19.24
CA ALA A 31 -9.16 24.16 18.93
C ALA A 31 -9.38 25.24 17.84
N ILE A 32 -8.60 26.33 17.86
CA ILE A 32 -8.62 27.38 16.84
C ILE A 32 -8.12 26.83 15.48
N MET A 33 -7.03 26.08 15.49
CA MET A 33 -6.42 25.46 14.31
C MET A 33 -7.28 24.36 13.68
N ASN A 34 -8.20 23.76 14.44
CA ASN A 34 -9.19 22.82 13.89
C ASN A 34 -10.30 23.51 13.06
N TYR A 35 -10.36 24.85 13.06
CA TYR A 35 -11.23 25.63 12.20
C TYR A 35 -10.42 26.30 11.09
N GLN A 36 -10.76 26.05 9.82
CA GLN A 36 -9.98 26.47 8.64
C GLN A 36 -9.58 27.96 8.64
N TYR A 37 -10.50 28.86 9.00
CA TYR A 37 -10.20 30.29 9.10
C TYR A 37 -9.28 30.61 10.28
N GLY A 38 -9.47 29.94 11.43
CA GLY A 38 -8.59 30.06 12.59
C GLY A 38 -7.18 29.56 12.32
N PHE A 39 -7.03 28.47 11.57
CA PHE A 39 -5.74 27.93 11.10
C PHE A 39 -4.97 28.96 10.25
N ASN A 40 -5.63 29.56 9.25
CA ASN A 40 -5.04 30.59 8.40
C ASN A 40 -4.65 31.85 9.20
N LEU A 41 -5.46 32.25 10.19
CA LEU A 41 -5.10 33.34 11.12
C LEU A 41 -3.87 33.00 11.97
N VAL A 42 -3.74 31.76 12.45
CA VAL A 42 -2.55 31.32 13.20
C VAL A 42 -1.29 31.34 12.33
N MET A 43 -1.36 30.87 11.08
CA MET A 43 -0.21 30.91 10.16
C MET A 43 0.22 32.33 9.79
N SER A 44 -0.74 33.22 9.57
CA SER A 44 -0.46 34.62 9.20
C SER A 44 -0.07 35.51 10.39
N HIS A 45 -0.23 35.05 11.64
CA HIS A 45 0.10 35.83 12.83
C HIS A 45 1.60 35.77 13.16
N PRO A 46 2.36 36.89 13.14
CA PRO A 46 3.84 36.91 13.17
C PRO A 46 4.53 36.22 14.36
N HIS A 47 3.81 35.96 15.44
CA HIS A 47 4.36 35.37 16.67
C HIS A 47 3.69 34.05 17.07
N ALA A 48 2.62 33.62 16.41
CA ALA A 48 1.82 32.50 16.92
C ALA A 48 2.59 31.17 16.85
N VAL A 49 3.18 30.86 15.69
CA VAL A 49 3.95 29.62 15.51
C VAL A 49 5.25 29.65 16.33
N ASN A 50 5.90 30.82 16.46
CA ASN A 50 7.12 30.97 17.28
C ASN A 50 6.86 30.69 18.76
N GLU A 51 5.77 31.20 19.34
CA GLU A 51 5.41 30.93 20.75
C GLU A 51 4.95 29.48 20.96
N ILE A 52 4.31 28.84 19.96
CA ILE A 52 4.05 27.40 19.95
C ILE A 52 5.37 26.62 19.99
N ALA A 53 6.36 26.97 19.15
CA ALA A 53 7.68 26.34 19.16
C ALA A 53 8.41 26.55 20.50
N LEU A 54 8.43 27.76 21.06
CA LEU A 54 9.04 28.04 22.37
C LEU A 54 8.41 27.22 23.52
N SER A 55 7.12 26.87 23.39
CA SER A 55 6.40 26.03 24.36
C SER A 55 6.91 24.58 24.41
N LEU A 56 7.74 24.14 23.47
CA LEU A 56 8.47 22.86 23.52
C LEU A 56 9.40 22.76 24.75
N ASN A 57 9.87 23.90 25.29
CA ASN A 57 10.65 23.93 26.54
C ASN A 57 9.84 23.54 27.80
N ASN A 58 8.53 23.28 27.69
CA ASN A 58 7.71 22.84 28.82
C ASN A 58 8.16 21.46 29.31
N LYS A 59 8.26 21.29 30.64
CA LYS A 59 8.73 20.03 31.24
C LYS A 59 7.81 18.84 30.93
N ASN A 60 6.49 19.06 30.87
CA ASN A 60 5.50 18.00 30.69
C ASN A 60 5.60 17.39 29.27
N PRO A 61 5.91 16.08 29.11
CA PRO A 61 6.04 15.45 27.80
C PRO A 61 4.74 15.48 27.00
N ARG A 62 3.57 15.46 27.67
CA ARG A 62 2.26 15.61 27.01
C ARG A 62 2.10 16.98 26.34
N THR A 63 2.68 18.04 26.91
CA THR A 63 2.70 19.37 26.30
C THR A 63 3.64 19.39 25.10
N LYS A 64 4.82 18.79 25.20
CA LYS A 64 5.78 18.68 24.09
C LYS A 64 5.17 17.91 22.90
N ALA A 65 4.54 16.76 23.16
CA ALA A 65 3.87 15.95 22.16
C ALA A 65 2.80 16.76 21.41
N LEU A 66 1.95 17.47 22.15
CA LEU A 66 0.91 18.33 21.58
C LEU A 66 1.50 19.48 20.75
N VAL A 67 2.56 20.14 21.22
CA VAL A 67 3.27 21.18 20.46
C VAL A 67 3.78 20.62 19.13
N LEU A 68 4.39 19.42 19.13
CA LEU A 68 4.89 18.77 17.93
C LEU A 68 3.77 18.34 16.97
N GLU A 69 2.62 17.85 17.47
CA GLU A 69 1.42 17.61 16.65
C GLU A 69 0.96 18.88 15.91
N LEU A 70 0.93 20.04 16.59
CA LEU A 70 0.53 21.32 16.00
C LEU A 70 1.55 21.82 14.96
N LEU A 71 2.84 21.74 15.27
CA LEU A 71 3.92 22.17 14.37
C LEU A 71 3.99 21.27 13.12
N ALA A 72 3.81 19.96 13.27
CA ALA A 72 3.71 19.01 12.17
C ALA A 72 2.52 19.32 11.23
N ALA A 73 1.36 19.67 11.79
CA ALA A 73 0.18 20.05 11.02
C ALA A 73 0.38 21.35 10.22
N VAL A 74 1.11 22.32 10.76
CA VAL A 74 1.51 23.54 10.01
C VAL A 74 2.56 23.22 8.96
N CYS A 75 3.55 22.38 9.27
CA CYS A 75 4.63 22.02 8.34
C CYS A 75 4.14 21.38 7.04
N LEU A 76 3.03 20.63 7.09
CA LEU A 76 2.45 19.89 5.95
C LEU A 76 1.64 20.74 4.96
N VAL A 77 1.31 21.99 5.27
CA VAL A 77 0.53 22.84 4.35
C VAL A 77 1.44 23.71 3.48
N ARG A 78 0.95 24.14 2.31
CA ARG A 78 1.71 25.00 1.38
C ARG A 78 2.17 26.29 2.08
N GLY A 79 3.47 26.59 1.98
CA GLY A 79 4.13 27.71 2.66
C GLY A 79 4.35 27.52 4.18
N GLY A 80 3.84 26.45 4.78
CA GLY A 80 3.98 26.19 6.21
C GLY A 80 5.36 25.70 6.63
N HIS A 81 6.10 25.03 5.74
CA HIS A 81 7.47 24.56 6.00
C HIS A 81 8.43 25.70 6.32
N GLU A 82 8.42 26.77 5.52
CA GLU A 82 9.23 27.98 5.74
C GLU A 82 8.93 28.64 7.10
N ILE A 83 7.65 28.71 7.48
CA ILE A 83 7.21 29.26 8.77
C ILE A 83 7.74 28.42 9.93
N ILE A 84 7.76 27.09 9.79
CA ILE A 84 8.31 26.18 10.80
C ILE A 84 9.83 26.33 10.93
N LEU A 85 10.57 26.41 9.82
CA LEU A 85 12.00 26.66 9.87
C LEU A 85 12.32 28.02 10.51
N ALA A 86 11.62 29.09 10.12
CA ALA A 86 11.79 30.41 10.72
C ALA A 86 11.45 30.44 12.22
N ALA A 87 10.45 29.64 12.65
CA ALA A 87 10.13 29.47 14.07
C ALA A 87 11.23 28.74 14.85
N PHE A 88 11.89 27.74 14.25
CA PHE A 88 13.04 27.06 14.87
C PHE A 88 14.34 27.86 14.81
N ASP A 89 14.54 28.71 13.80
CA ASP A 89 15.62 29.71 13.81
C ASP A 89 15.40 30.76 14.91
N ASN A 90 14.16 31.22 15.11
CA ASN A 90 13.81 32.06 16.25
C ASN A 90 14.02 31.32 17.60
N PHE A 91 13.62 30.05 17.68
CA PHE A 91 13.84 29.21 18.86
C PHE A 91 15.32 29.11 19.20
N LYS A 92 16.18 28.85 18.21
CA LYS A 92 17.64 28.77 18.33
C LYS A 92 18.21 30.06 18.94
N GLU A 93 17.87 31.23 18.40
CA GLU A 93 18.36 32.52 18.90
C GLU A 93 17.84 32.85 20.31
N VAL A 94 16.57 32.58 20.61
CA VAL A 94 15.96 32.85 21.94
C VAL A 94 16.48 31.87 23.00
N CYS A 95 16.62 30.60 22.66
CA CYS A 95 17.11 29.54 23.55
C CYS A 95 18.64 29.50 23.67
N LYS A 96 19.36 30.17 22.75
CA LYS A 96 20.82 30.20 22.60
C LYS A 96 21.42 28.83 22.27
N GLU A 97 20.83 28.17 21.28
CA GLU A 97 21.35 26.93 20.70
C GLU A 97 22.48 27.24 19.70
N LYS A 98 23.41 26.32 19.52
CA LYS A 98 24.45 26.42 18.48
C LYS A 98 23.87 26.07 17.12
N HIS A 99 23.04 25.04 17.09
CA HIS A 99 22.36 24.53 15.90
C HIS A 99 20.84 24.57 16.12
N ARG A 100 20.06 24.80 15.06
CA ARG A 100 18.60 24.63 15.15
C ARG A 100 18.27 23.17 15.46
N PHE A 101 17.17 22.94 16.17
CA PHE A 101 16.72 21.63 16.65
C PHE A 101 17.60 20.95 17.74
N GLU A 102 18.63 21.62 18.28
CA GLU A 102 19.55 21.03 19.28
C GLU A 102 18.80 20.52 20.53
N ARG A 103 17.94 21.34 21.16
CA ARG A 103 17.11 20.90 22.30
C ARG A 103 16.00 19.94 21.91
N LEU A 104 15.49 19.98 20.69
CA LEU A 104 14.51 18.99 20.23
C LEU A 104 15.15 17.60 20.29
N MET A 105 16.38 17.48 19.79
CA MET A 105 17.16 16.25 19.85
C MET A 105 17.58 15.89 21.28
N ASP A 106 17.90 16.84 22.15
CA ASP A 106 18.15 16.54 23.57
C ASP A 106 16.88 16.06 24.30
N TYR A 107 15.70 16.60 24.01
CA TYR A 107 14.46 16.08 24.58
C TYR A 107 14.12 14.70 24.03
N PHE A 108 14.37 14.45 22.74
CA PHE A 108 14.08 13.15 22.13
C PHE A 108 15.01 12.03 22.65
N ARG A 109 16.31 12.31 22.79
CA ARG A 109 17.32 11.32 23.22
C ARG A 109 17.28 10.96 24.70
N ASN A 110 16.69 11.80 25.55
CA ASN A 110 16.69 11.65 27.01
C ASN A 110 15.29 11.33 27.60
N GLU A 111 14.28 11.05 26.78
CA GLU A 111 12.89 10.82 27.23
C GLU A 111 12.44 9.38 26.97
N ASP A 112 12.81 8.47 27.88
CA ASP A 112 12.39 7.06 27.82
C ASP A 112 10.95 6.84 28.35
N SER A 113 10.39 7.79 29.10
CA SER A 113 9.15 7.58 29.85
C SER A 113 7.88 7.82 29.04
N SER A 114 7.94 8.50 27.89
CA SER A 114 6.74 8.93 27.15
C SER A 114 6.79 8.54 25.67
N ILE A 115 6.25 7.34 25.39
CA ILE A 115 6.09 6.81 24.03
C ILE A 115 5.35 7.80 23.11
N ASP A 116 4.25 8.41 23.56
CA ASP A 116 3.46 9.31 22.71
C ASP A 116 4.24 10.59 22.34
N PHE A 117 5.12 11.09 23.23
CA PHE A 117 6.06 12.17 22.86
C PHE A 117 7.11 11.70 21.85
N MET A 118 7.73 10.54 22.05
CA MET A 118 8.70 10.00 21.10
C MET A 118 8.08 9.79 19.71
N VAL A 119 6.85 9.29 19.63
CA VAL A 119 6.10 9.13 18.38
C VAL A 119 5.84 10.49 17.72
N ALA A 120 5.36 11.48 18.46
CA ALA A 120 5.11 12.83 17.93
C ALA A 120 6.40 13.54 17.48
N CYS A 121 7.51 13.33 18.21
CA CYS A 121 8.82 13.87 17.87
C CYS A 121 9.38 13.24 16.61
N MET A 122 9.36 11.91 16.51
CA MET A 122 9.80 11.20 15.31
C MET A 122 8.94 11.58 14.10
N GLN A 123 7.61 11.65 14.26
CA GLN A 123 6.70 12.07 13.19
C GLN A 123 6.98 13.51 12.73
N PHE A 124 7.27 14.44 13.64
CA PHE A 124 7.66 15.81 13.29
C PHE A 124 8.98 15.84 12.51
N ILE A 125 9.99 15.08 12.94
CA ILE A 125 11.28 14.95 12.22
C ILE A 125 11.07 14.40 10.81
N ASN A 126 10.27 13.33 10.66
CA ASN A 126 9.93 12.75 9.36
C ASN A 126 9.31 13.79 8.42
N ILE A 127 8.37 14.59 8.94
CA ILE A 127 7.69 15.63 8.18
C ILE A 127 8.66 16.74 7.78
N VAL A 128 9.38 17.35 8.74
CA VAL A 128 10.23 18.52 8.44
C VAL A 128 11.39 18.18 7.50
N VAL A 129 11.92 16.95 7.54
CA VAL A 129 12.99 16.50 6.64
C VAL A 129 12.45 16.05 5.28
N HIS A 130 11.38 15.23 5.25
CA HIS A 130 10.99 14.53 4.02
C HIS A 130 9.83 15.17 3.24
N SER A 131 9.15 16.19 3.77
CA SER A 131 8.04 16.86 3.07
C SER A 131 8.48 17.96 2.08
N VAL A 132 9.78 18.25 1.96
CA VAL A 132 10.30 19.30 1.05
C VAL A 132 10.38 18.81 -0.39
N GLU A 133 10.17 19.75 -1.32
CA GLU A 133 10.16 19.47 -2.77
C GLU A 133 11.57 19.40 -3.38
N ASP A 134 12.52 20.22 -2.90
CA ASP A 134 13.92 20.16 -3.34
C ASP A 134 14.69 19.05 -2.62
N MET A 135 15.17 18.07 -3.40
CA MET A 135 15.93 16.93 -2.91
C MET A 135 17.29 17.31 -2.33
N ASN A 136 17.94 18.37 -2.81
CA ASN A 136 19.19 18.87 -2.22
C ASN A 136 18.93 19.45 -0.82
N PHE A 137 17.83 20.19 -0.69
CA PHE A 137 17.40 20.72 0.60
C PHE A 137 16.97 19.62 1.57
N ARG A 138 16.32 18.54 1.08
CA ARG A 138 16.04 17.32 1.86
C ARG A 138 17.30 16.67 2.41
N VAL A 139 18.31 16.46 1.57
CA VAL A 139 19.62 15.91 1.99
C VAL A 139 20.32 16.83 2.99
N HIS A 140 20.24 18.14 2.81
CA HIS A 140 20.79 19.11 3.76
C HIS A 140 20.10 19.03 5.13
N LEU A 141 18.77 19.01 5.19
CA LEU A 141 17.99 18.88 6.42
C LEU A 141 18.25 17.53 7.11
N GLN A 142 18.31 16.44 6.34
CA GLN A 142 18.67 15.11 6.85
C GLN A 142 20.05 15.14 7.53
N TYR A 143 21.03 15.74 6.86
CA TYR A 143 22.40 15.82 7.38
C TYR A 143 22.54 16.71 8.62
N GLU A 144 21.68 17.73 8.80
CA GLU A 144 21.62 18.46 10.08
C GLU A 144 21.19 17.56 11.24
N PHE A 145 20.14 16.76 11.07
CA PHE A 145 19.74 15.80 12.10
C PHE A 145 20.78 14.70 12.33
N THR A 146 21.49 14.25 11.28
CA THR A 146 22.67 13.37 11.42
C THR A 146 23.74 14.01 12.30
N LYS A 147 24.08 15.30 12.10
CA LYS A 147 25.05 16.02 12.97
C LYS A 147 24.59 16.15 14.42
N LEU A 148 23.28 16.20 14.67
CA LEU A 148 22.72 16.19 16.03
C LEU A 148 22.68 14.78 16.66
N GLY A 149 23.17 13.76 15.96
CA GLY A 149 23.23 12.38 16.45
C GLY A 149 21.89 11.63 16.40
N LEU A 150 21.00 12.00 15.46
CA LEU A 150 19.74 11.26 15.26
C LEU A 150 20.02 9.80 14.88
N GLU A 151 20.93 9.55 13.94
CA GLU A 151 21.21 8.21 13.43
C GLU A 151 21.70 7.23 14.51
N GLU A 152 22.63 7.66 15.37
CA GLU A 152 23.08 6.87 16.53
C GLU A 152 21.94 6.55 17.51
N PHE A 153 20.98 7.46 17.66
CA PHE A 153 19.80 7.23 18.49
C PHE A 153 18.83 6.25 17.83
N LEU A 154 18.54 6.41 16.53
CA LEU A 154 17.67 5.48 15.79
C LEU A 154 18.24 4.07 15.76
N GLN A 155 19.56 3.91 15.63
CA GLN A 155 20.22 2.60 15.66
C GLN A 155 20.02 1.88 17.01
N LYS A 156 20.07 2.61 18.13
CA LYS A 156 19.78 2.10 19.48
C LYS A 156 18.29 1.78 19.64
N SER A 157 17.43 2.70 19.21
CA SER A 157 15.97 2.64 19.34
C SER A 157 15.28 1.70 18.33
N ARG A 158 16.01 1.12 17.38
CA ARG A 158 15.50 0.17 16.36
C ARG A 158 14.80 -1.05 16.96
N HIS A 159 15.18 -1.44 18.17
CA HIS A 159 14.64 -2.60 18.91
C HIS A 159 13.63 -2.19 20.00
N THR A 160 12.99 -1.02 19.86
CA THR A 160 11.91 -0.61 20.77
C THR A 160 10.74 -1.60 20.75
N GLU A 161 10.18 -1.92 21.91
CA GLU A 161 8.97 -2.75 22.04
C GLU A 161 7.70 -2.02 21.54
N SER A 162 7.78 -0.71 21.28
CA SER A 162 6.62 0.08 20.85
C SER A 162 6.44 0.05 19.33
N GLU A 163 5.47 -0.74 18.86
CA GLU A 163 5.05 -0.78 17.44
C GLU A 163 4.82 0.63 16.85
N LYS A 164 4.16 1.52 17.61
CA LYS A 164 3.88 2.90 17.16
C LYS A 164 5.15 3.68 16.85
N LEU A 165 6.15 3.58 17.72
CA LEU A 165 7.43 4.28 17.55
C LEU A 165 8.26 3.60 16.46
N GLN A 166 8.29 2.27 16.44
CA GLN A 166 8.96 1.47 15.41
C GLN A 166 8.47 1.82 14.00
N VAL A 167 7.16 2.02 13.80
CA VAL A 167 6.61 2.48 12.51
C VAL A 167 7.12 3.87 12.13
N GLN A 168 7.23 4.82 13.06
CA GLN A 168 7.78 6.16 12.75
C GLN A 168 9.29 6.12 12.46
N ILE A 169 10.05 5.29 13.19
CA ILE A 169 11.48 5.09 12.96
C ILE A 169 11.71 4.46 11.58
N GLN A 170 10.97 3.39 11.24
CA GLN A 170 11.10 2.73 9.95
C GLN A 170 10.70 3.66 8.80
N ALA A 171 9.62 4.44 8.95
CA ALA A 171 9.20 5.41 7.95
C ALA A 171 10.24 6.53 7.69
N TYR A 172 11.12 6.84 8.66
CA TYR A 172 12.29 7.69 8.43
C TYR A 172 13.36 6.95 7.64
N LEU A 173 13.77 5.77 8.12
CA LEU A 173 14.85 4.98 7.53
C LEU A 173 14.57 4.59 6.07
N ASP A 174 13.32 4.27 5.73
CA ASP A 174 12.87 3.99 4.35
C ASP A 174 12.94 5.24 3.43
N ASN A 175 13.09 6.43 4.01
CA ASN A 175 13.11 7.73 3.34
C ASN A 175 14.46 8.46 3.43
N VAL A 176 15.48 7.85 4.07
CA VAL A 176 16.84 8.38 4.13
C VAL A 176 17.48 8.32 2.75
N PHE A 177 18.04 9.44 2.31
CA PHE A 177 18.87 9.51 1.11
C PHE A 177 20.31 9.08 1.42
N ASP A 178 20.74 7.97 0.82
CA ASP A 178 22.15 7.63 0.70
C ASP A 178 22.69 8.12 -0.66
N VAL A 179 23.37 9.26 -0.64
CA VAL A 179 23.98 9.85 -1.85
C VAL A 179 25.17 9.02 -2.33
N GLY A 180 25.85 8.26 -1.45
CA GLY A 180 26.95 7.37 -1.82
C GLY A 180 26.43 6.19 -2.64
N GLY A 181 25.50 5.42 -2.08
CA GLY A 181 24.86 4.30 -2.76
C GLY A 181 24.21 4.69 -4.10
N LEU A 182 23.55 5.85 -4.17
CA LEU A 182 22.95 6.34 -5.43
C LEU A 182 23.99 6.67 -6.52
N LEU A 183 25.22 7.04 -6.16
CA LEU A 183 26.31 7.24 -7.12
C LEU A 183 26.92 5.91 -7.58
N GLU A 184 27.11 4.96 -6.66
CA GLU A 184 27.58 3.59 -6.97
C GLU A 184 26.58 2.84 -7.88
N ASP A 185 25.27 2.97 -7.62
CA ASP A 185 24.20 2.44 -8.48
C ASP A 185 24.20 3.09 -9.87
N ALA A 186 24.48 4.39 -9.96
CA ALA A 186 24.56 5.11 -11.23
C ALA A 186 25.78 4.70 -12.07
N GLU A 187 26.93 4.48 -11.44
CA GLU A 187 28.13 3.94 -12.09
C GLU A 187 27.89 2.50 -12.56
N THR A 188 27.32 1.66 -11.69
CA THR A 188 26.95 0.27 -12.02
C THR A 188 25.97 0.19 -13.19
N LYS A 189 25.01 1.12 -13.26
CA LYS A 189 24.07 1.24 -14.39
C LYS A 189 24.78 1.57 -15.69
N ASN A 190 25.78 2.46 -15.68
CA ASN A 190 26.52 2.82 -16.90
C ASN A 190 27.31 1.61 -17.43
N VAL A 191 28.00 0.87 -16.57
CA VAL A 191 28.69 -0.39 -16.93
C VAL A 191 27.72 -1.44 -17.49
N ALA A 192 26.51 -1.52 -16.94
CA ALA A 192 25.47 -2.40 -17.47
C ALA A 192 24.95 -1.96 -18.85
N LEU A 193 24.89 -0.66 -19.14
CA LEU A 193 24.50 -0.13 -20.46
C LEU A 193 25.59 -0.40 -21.51
N GLU A 194 26.86 -0.16 -21.18
CA GLU A 194 27.99 -0.56 -22.04
C GLU A 194 27.91 -2.05 -22.40
N LYS A 195 27.55 -2.91 -21.43
CA LYS A 195 27.39 -4.34 -21.69
C LYS A 195 26.17 -4.69 -22.56
N VAL A 196 25.12 -3.88 -22.55
CA VAL A 196 23.99 -4.03 -23.47
C VAL A 196 24.41 -3.66 -24.89
N GLU A 197 25.13 -2.56 -25.07
CA GLU A 197 25.65 -2.12 -26.38
C GLU A 197 26.57 -3.19 -27.01
N GLU A 198 27.52 -3.76 -26.24
CA GLU A 198 28.34 -4.89 -26.70
C GLU A 198 27.51 -6.10 -27.17
N LEU A 199 26.44 -6.43 -26.45
CA LEU A 199 25.57 -7.56 -26.78
C LEU A 199 24.71 -7.28 -28.03
N GLU A 200 24.27 -6.04 -28.23
CA GLU A 200 23.57 -5.61 -29.44
C GLU A 200 24.48 -5.67 -30.68
N GLU A 201 25.74 -5.22 -30.57
CA GLU A 201 26.75 -5.38 -31.63
C GLU A 201 27.00 -6.86 -31.95
N HIS A 202 27.18 -7.69 -30.92
CA HIS A 202 27.39 -9.14 -31.09
C HIS A 202 26.18 -9.82 -31.78
N LEU A 203 24.95 -9.44 -31.42
CA LEU A 203 23.74 -9.95 -32.06
C LEU A 203 23.62 -9.50 -33.51
N SER A 204 23.96 -8.25 -33.81
CA SER A 204 24.00 -7.70 -35.18
C SER A 204 24.97 -8.51 -36.05
N HIS A 205 26.20 -8.71 -35.58
CA HIS A 205 27.24 -9.47 -36.28
C HIS A 205 26.89 -10.96 -36.48
N LEU A 206 26.24 -11.60 -35.51
CA LEU A 206 25.72 -12.96 -35.65
C LEU A 206 24.56 -13.04 -36.66
N THR A 207 23.72 -12.00 -36.74
CA THR A 207 22.61 -11.93 -37.68
C THR A 207 23.09 -11.77 -39.12
N GLU A 208 24.11 -10.93 -39.35
CA GLU A 208 24.78 -10.79 -40.65
C GLU A 208 25.41 -12.12 -41.10
N LYS A 209 26.18 -12.78 -40.22
CA LYS A 209 26.76 -14.11 -40.50
C LYS A 209 25.72 -15.18 -40.80
N LEU A 210 24.57 -15.15 -40.13
CA LEU A 210 23.47 -16.08 -40.43
C LEU A 210 22.88 -15.80 -41.81
N LEU A 211 22.72 -14.54 -42.19
CA LEU A 211 22.26 -14.15 -43.54
C LEU A 211 23.23 -14.64 -44.63
N ASP A 212 24.54 -14.46 -44.44
CA ASP A 212 25.57 -14.93 -45.37
C ASP A 212 25.56 -16.45 -45.53
N LEU A 213 25.49 -17.18 -44.41
CA LEU A 213 25.38 -18.66 -44.43
C LEU A 213 24.08 -19.13 -45.09
N GLU A 214 22.96 -18.43 -44.89
CA GLU A 214 21.69 -18.71 -45.58
C GLU A 214 21.83 -18.50 -47.09
N ASN A 215 22.48 -17.41 -47.52
CA ASN A 215 22.76 -17.12 -48.93
C ASN A 215 23.69 -18.16 -49.57
N GLU A 216 24.79 -18.53 -48.91
CA GLU A 216 25.69 -19.59 -49.40
C GLU A 216 24.97 -20.93 -49.54
N ASN A 217 24.14 -21.30 -48.55
CA ASN A 217 23.41 -22.55 -48.58
C ASN A 217 22.34 -22.55 -49.68
N MET A 218 21.67 -21.43 -49.92
CA MET A 218 20.76 -21.26 -51.06
C MET A 218 21.48 -21.47 -52.40
N MET A 219 22.67 -20.89 -52.55
CA MET A 219 23.54 -21.06 -53.74
C MET A 219 23.97 -22.53 -53.93
N ARG A 220 24.37 -23.22 -52.85
CA ARG A 220 24.73 -24.66 -52.88
C ARG A 220 23.54 -25.53 -53.27
N VAL A 221 22.34 -25.26 -52.75
CA VAL A 221 21.11 -25.97 -53.12
C VAL A 221 20.80 -25.79 -54.61
N ALA A 222 20.85 -24.56 -55.12
CA ALA A 222 20.57 -24.29 -56.54
C ALA A 222 21.56 -24.98 -57.50
N GLU A 223 22.85 -25.04 -57.16
CA GLU A 223 23.84 -25.77 -57.96
C GLU A 223 23.65 -27.30 -57.87
N LEU A 224 23.29 -27.84 -56.70
CA LEU A 224 22.94 -29.26 -56.57
C LEU A 224 21.68 -29.63 -57.35
N GLU A 225 20.63 -28.81 -57.32
CA GLU A 225 19.41 -29.00 -58.13
C GLU A 225 19.73 -29.03 -59.63
N LYS A 226 20.59 -28.12 -60.10
CA LYS A 226 21.07 -28.07 -61.49
C LYS A 226 21.87 -29.32 -61.88
N GLN A 227 22.75 -29.82 -61.00
CA GLN A 227 23.48 -31.07 -61.23
C GLN A 227 22.56 -32.29 -61.26
N LEU A 228 21.55 -32.33 -60.38
CA LEU A 228 20.54 -33.39 -60.33
C LEU A 228 19.75 -33.43 -61.65
N LEU A 229 19.27 -32.27 -62.11
CA LEU A 229 18.53 -32.11 -63.37
C LEU A 229 19.38 -32.43 -64.62
N GLN A 230 20.69 -32.24 -64.55
CA GLN A 230 21.63 -32.68 -65.58
C GLN A 230 21.80 -34.21 -65.57
N ARG A 231 21.92 -34.82 -64.39
CA ARG A 231 22.00 -36.28 -64.22
C ARG A 231 20.72 -37.00 -64.63
N GLU A 232 19.55 -36.41 -64.41
CA GLU A 232 18.27 -36.93 -64.90
C GLU A 232 18.22 -36.99 -66.44
N LYS A 233 18.72 -35.94 -67.13
CA LYS A 233 18.83 -35.94 -68.60
C LYS A 233 19.77 -37.04 -69.10
N GLU A 234 20.94 -37.18 -68.47
CA GLU A 234 21.92 -38.24 -68.79
C GLU A 234 21.31 -39.63 -68.58
N LEU A 235 20.61 -39.84 -67.46
CA LEU A 235 19.89 -41.07 -67.14
C LEU A 235 18.82 -41.39 -68.20
N GLU A 236 18.05 -40.40 -68.66
CA GLU A 236 17.00 -40.60 -69.67
C GLU A 236 17.60 -40.95 -71.05
N VAL A 237 18.71 -40.33 -71.44
CA VAL A 237 19.48 -40.72 -72.64
C VAL A 237 19.95 -42.19 -72.54
N VAL A 238 20.45 -42.61 -71.38
CA VAL A 238 20.85 -44.01 -71.13
C VAL A 238 19.64 -44.94 -71.19
N LYS A 239 18.51 -44.62 -70.54
CA LYS A 239 17.28 -45.41 -70.62
C LYS A 239 16.79 -45.56 -72.07
N VAL A 240 16.80 -44.50 -72.88
CA VAL A 240 16.43 -44.56 -74.29
C VAL A 240 17.39 -45.46 -75.08
N ARG A 241 18.71 -45.37 -74.81
CA ARG A 241 19.72 -46.23 -75.45
C ARG A 241 19.53 -47.70 -75.07
N THR A 242 19.31 -48.01 -73.79
CA THR A 242 19.03 -49.37 -73.31
C THR A 242 17.73 -49.90 -73.88
N ARG A 243 16.66 -49.10 -73.92
CA ARG A 243 15.36 -49.48 -74.50
C ARG A 243 15.46 -49.76 -76.01
N ARG A 244 16.25 -48.99 -76.76
CA ARG A 244 16.57 -49.28 -78.17
C ARG A 244 17.39 -50.57 -78.33
N MET A 245 18.36 -50.80 -77.44
CA MET A 245 19.19 -52.01 -77.46
C MET A 245 18.34 -53.26 -77.18
N TRP A 246 17.50 -53.23 -76.15
CA TRP A 246 16.50 -54.27 -75.86
C TRP A 246 15.53 -54.49 -77.03
N GLY A 247 15.04 -53.43 -77.67
CA GLY A 247 14.17 -53.54 -78.84
C GLY A 247 14.83 -54.17 -80.07
N LEU A 248 16.15 -54.04 -80.21
CA LEU A 248 16.94 -54.68 -81.28
C LEU A 248 17.25 -56.15 -80.96
N TRP A 249 17.54 -56.49 -79.70
CA TRP A 249 17.72 -57.88 -79.26
C TRP A 249 16.39 -58.67 -79.23
N GLY A 250 15.27 -58.00 -78.94
CA GLY A 250 13.93 -58.59 -78.88
C GLY A 250 13.29 -58.94 -80.24
N GLN A 251 13.97 -58.75 -81.37
CA GLN A 251 13.52 -59.28 -82.68
C GLN A 251 14.15 -60.64 -83.03
N GLY A 252 14.98 -61.20 -82.13
CA GLY A 252 15.85 -62.35 -82.43
C GLY A 252 15.52 -63.67 -81.72
N THR A 253 14.51 -63.77 -80.86
CA THR A 253 14.09 -65.03 -80.23
C THR A 253 12.62 -65.03 -79.82
N LYS A 254 11.87 -66.04 -80.27
CA LYS A 254 10.67 -66.56 -79.58
C LYS A 254 11.09 -67.87 -78.92
N GLU A 255 11.04 -67.95 -77.59
CA GLU A 255 10.63 -69.15 -76.85
C GLU A 255 10.50 -68.83 -75.35
N GLU A 256 9.97 -69.79 -74.59
CA GLU A 256 9.33 -69.58 -73.28
C GLU A 256 10.27 -69.57 -72.06
N GLU A 257 9.63 -69.23 -70.93
CA GLU A 257 9.90 -69.62 -69.54
C GLU A 257 10.52 -68.60 -68.56
N GLY A 258 9.88 -68.51 -67.39
CA GLY A 258 10.61 -68.57 -66.12
C GLY A 258 10.97 -67.28 -65.38
N LEU A 259 10.45 -67.18 -64.15
CA LEU A 259 10.99 -66.49 -62.96
C LEU A 259 10.95 -64.93 -62.83
N GLU A 260 10.22 -64.54 -61.77
CA GLU A 260 10.52 -63.55 -60.71
C GLU A 260 10.95 -62.09 -61.03
N ALA A 261 10.00 -61.18 -60.77
CA ALA A 261 10.15 -59.86 -60.11
C ALA A 261 10.97 -58.73 -60.80
N PRO A 262 10.89 -57.45 -60.34
CA PRO A 262 9.85 -56.80 -59.52
C PRO A 262 9.11 -55.65 -60.27
N GLY A 263 7.83 -55.42 -59.95
CA GLY A 263 7.00 -54.39 -60.57
C GLY A 263 7.28 -52.97 -60.04
N CYS A 264 7.81 -52.09 -60.90
CA CYS A 264 8.12 -50.71 -60.53
C CYS A 264 6.90 -49.77 -60.60
N TRP A 265 6.89 -48.83 -59.67
CA TRP A 265 6.30 -47.48 -59.70
C TRP A 265 5.80 -46.95 -61.06
N GLY A 266 4.55 -46.46 -61.06
CA GLY A 266 4.06 -45.52 -62.08
C GLY A 266 2.61 -45.11 -61.82
N GLY A 267 2.33 -43.81 -61.65
CA GLY A 267 0.96 -43.29 -61.64
C GLY A 267 0.71 -42.00 -60.86
N ASN A 268 0.86 -40.86 -61.54
CA ASN A 268 0.31 -39.53 -61.22
C ASN A 268 0.79 -38.85 -59.89
N GLY A 269 1.10 -37.55 -59.82
CA GLY A 269 0.87 -36.47 -60.77
C GLY A 269 -0.30 -35.59 -60.39
N GLN A 270 -0.06 -34.55 -59.58
CA GLN A 270 -0.59 -33.19 -59.78
C GLN A 270 0.09 -32.16 -58.86
N ARG A 271 0.53 -31.02 -59.41
CA ARG A 271 0.91 -29.83 -58.62
C ARG A 271 -0.32 -28.99 -58.30
N ARG A 272 -0.45 -28.52 -57.05
CA ARG A 272 -0.56 -27.10 -56.62
C ARG A 272 -1.18 -26.99 -55.21
N GLY A 273 -0.62 -26.11 -54.39
CA GLY A 273 -1.20 -25.75 -53.08
C GLY A 273 -0.16 -25.11 -52.16
N ALA A 274 0.05 -23.80 -52.29
CA ALA A 274 1.03 -23.08 -51.47
C ALA A 274 0.50 -22.80 -50.06
N ARG A 275 1.39 -22.81 -49.05
CA ARG A 275 1.60 -21.66 -48.15
C ARG A 275 2.80 -21.84 -47.21
N THR A 276 3.51 -20.74 -47.05
CA THR A 276 4.31 -20.31 -45.89
C THR A 276 4.07 -21.06 -44.57
N VAL A 277 5.15 -21.53 -43.95
CA VAL A 277 5.22 -21.80 -42.51
C VAL A 277 6.46 -21.10 -41.94
N THR A 278 6.25 -20.33 -40.88
CA THR A 278 7.25 -19.56 -40.13
C THR A 278 8.24 -20.45 -39.39
N ARG A 279 9.49 -19.97 -39.23
CA ARG A 279 10.47 -20.56 -38.32
C ARG A 279 9.91 -20.63 -36.89
N GLY A 280 9.95 -21.82 -36.31
CA GLY A 280 9.90 -22.04 -34.86
C GLY A 280 10.92 -23.12 -34.53
N TRP A 281 12.12 -22.70 -34.09
CA TRP A 281 13.17 -23.64 -33.71
C TRP A 281 12.88 -24.17 -32.30
N GLY A 282 12.45 -25.43 -32.22
CA GLY A 282 12.36 -26.19 -30.98
C GLY A 282 13.20 -27.46 -31.10
N ALA A 283 14.30 -27.53 -30.34
CA ALA A 283 15.17 -28.71 -30.33
C ALA A 283 14.56 -29.86 -29.48
N PRO A 284 14.70 -31.13 -29.89
CA PRO A 284 14.27 -32.26 -29.08
C PRO A 284 15.44 -32.95 -28.35
N GLY A 285 15.25 -33.18 -27.05
CA GLY A 285 15.34 -34.52 -26.45
C GLY A 285 16.70 -35.13 -26.08
N GLY A 286 16.82 -35.50 -24.79
CA GLY A 286 17.76 -36.50 -24.27
C GLY A 286 18.93 -35.91 -23.46
N GLY A 287 19.14 -36.23 -22.18
CA GLY A 287 18.31 -36.96 -21.22
C GLY A 287 19.18 -37.68 -20.18
N ASP A 288 18.86 -37.57 -18.88
CA ASP A 288 19.13 -38.66 -17.93
C ASP A 288 18.40 -38.50 -16.58
N SER A 289 17.64 -39.55 -16.23
CA SER A 289 17.63 -40.29 -14.96
C SER A 289 17.56 -39.63 -13.56
N LEU A 290 16.66 -40.22 -12.75
CA LEU A 290 16.61 -40.34 -11.27
C LEU A 290 15.99 -39.18 -10.44
N GLY A 291 14.80 -39.43 -9.87
CA GLY A 291 14.11 -38.45 -9.00
C GLY A 291 12.81 -38.87 -8.27
N ARG A 292 12.58 -40.18 -8.04
CA ARG A 292 11.66 -40.79 -7.03
C ARG A 292 10.26 -40.18 -6.75
N MET A 293 9.21 -40.92 -7.14
CA MET A 293 7.88 -41.15 -6.51
C MET A 293 7.30 -40.10 -5.51
N GLN A 294 6.12 -39.47 -5.73
CA GLN A 294 4.73 -40.04 -5.75
C GLN A 294 4.25 -40.43 -4.32
N GLN A 295 3.06 -40.08 -3.78
CA GLN A 295 1.66 -39.91 -4.25
C GLN A 295 1.02 -38.60 -3.69
N ALA A 296 0.13 -37.87 -4.39
CA ALA A 296 -1.28 -38.13 -4.76
C ALA A 296 -2.33 -37.89 -3.64
N ARG A 297 -3.33 -37.04 -3.93
CA ARG A 297 -4.55 -36.77 -3.14
C ARG A 297 -5.57 -37.91 -3.28
N VAL A 298 -6.56 -37.99 -2.38
CA VAL A 298 -8.02 -37.94 -2.65
C VAL A 298 -8.80 -37.92 -1.30
N ALA A 299 -10.12 -37.69 -1.30
CA ALA A 299 -10.89 -37.11 -0.21
C ALA A 299 -12.03 -38.00 0.37
N GLN A 300 -12.76 -37.40 1.33
CA GLN A 300 -14.14 -37.69 1.81
C GLN A 300 -14.41 -38.80 2.86
N GLY A 301 -14.87 -38.35 4.05
CA GLY A 301 -16.24 -38.60 4.54
C GLY A 301 -16.53 -39.82 5.43
N GLY A 302 -17.17 -39.61 6.59
CA GLY A 302 -17.78 -40.69 7.40
C GLY A 302 -18.06 -40.31 8.87
N HIS A 303 -19.20 -40.77 9.43
CA HIS A 303 -19.65 -40.48 10.81
C HIS A 303 -19.22 -41.57 11.83
N GLY A 304 -19.12 -41.20 13.13
CA GLY A 304 -19.76 -42.00 14.19
C GLY A 304 -18.93 -42.52 15.39
N MET A 305 -19.37 -42.09 16.59
CA MET A 305 -19.37 -42.80 17.89
C MET A 305 -18.09 -42.94 18.77
N CYS A 306 -18.29 -42.71 20.09
CA CYS A 306 -17.48 -43.14 21.25
C CYS A 306 -17.58 -44.68 21.45
N PRO A 307 -16.88 -45.38 22.40
CA PRO A 307 -16.15 -44.96 23.63
C PRO A 307 -14.73 -45.64 23.74
N PRO A 308 -14.05 -45.91 24.90
CA PRO A 308 -14.31 -45.63 26.33
C PRO A 308 -13.11 -45.08 27.17
N ALA A 309 -13.35 -44.89 28.46
CA ALA A 309 -12.38 -44.84 29.57
C ALA A 309 -12.79 -45.95 30.60
N PRO A 310 -11.94 -46.44 31.54
CA PRO A 310 -11.11 -45.67 32.50
C PRO A 310 -9.64 -46.21 32.54
N ALA A 311 -8.77 -46.03 33.54
CA ALA A 311 -8.83 -45.46 34.90
C ALA A 311 -7.47 -44.90 35.36
N GLY A 312 -7.47 -44.13 36.46
CA GLY A 312 -6.26 -43.66 37.15
C GLY A 312 -6.53 -42.38 37.96
N ALA A 313 -6.82 -42.52 39.26
CA ALA A 313 -7.22 -41.39 40.09
C ALA A 313 -6.05 -40.85 40.93
N GLU A 314 -5.76 -39.55 40.79
CA GLU A 314 -5.08 -38.76 41.81
C GLU A 314 -6.11 -37.78 42.43
N PRO A 315 -6.10 -37.56 43.76
CA PRO A 315 -7.08 -36.69 44.40
C PRO A 315 -6.78 -35.20 44.13
N PRO A 316 -7.77 -34.40 43.70
CA PRO A 316 -7.58 -32.95 43.63
C PRO A 316 -7.48 -32.36 45.06
N PRO A 317 -6.71 -31.28 45.26
CA PRO A 317 -6.69 -30.55 46.53
C PRO A 317 -8.05 -29.92 46.83
N ALA A 318 -8.30 -29.67 48.12
CA ALA A 318 -9.55 -29.12 48.65
C ALA A 318 -9.97 -27.79 47.95
N PRO A 319 -11.28 -27.48 47.87
CA PRO A 319 -11.78 -26.38 47.05
C PRO A 319 -11.34 -25.02 47.60
N LEU A 320 -10.41 -24.37 46.89
CA LEU A 320 -10.22 -22.93 47.02
C LEU A 320 -11.50 -22.20 46.58
N ALA A 321 -11.81 -21.11 47.28
CA ALA A 321 -13.12 -20.49 47.29
C ALA A 321 -13.66 -20.19 45.89
N ALA A 322 -14.86 -20.69 45.58
CA ALA A 322 -15.58 -20.34 44.37
C ALA A 322 -15.89 -18.83 44.37
N ILE A 323 -15.24 -18.07 43.48
CA ILE A 323 -15.45 -16.63 43.30
C ILE A 323 -16.92 -16.41 42.92
N ARG A 324 -17.71 -15.91 43.88
CA ARG A 324 -19.13 -15.61 43.65
C ARG A 324 -19.25 -14.44 42.68
N ILE A 325 -19.96 -14.64 41.57
CA ILE A 325 -20.33 -13.55 40.66
C ILE A 325 -21.26 -12.60 41.42
N LYS A 326 -20.71 -11.48 41.91
CA LYS A 326 -21.46 -10.45 42.67
C LYS A 326 -22.51 -9.80 41.77
N LYS A 327 -23.64 -9.37 42.35
CA LYS A 327 -24.71 -8.68 41.62
C LYS A 327 -24.24 -7.26 41.25
N PRO A 328 -24.59 -6.72 40.07
CA PRO A 328 -24.24 -5.35 39.71
C PRO A 328 -24.92 -4.35 40.65
N ILE A 329 -24.15 -3.35 41.09
CA ILE A 329 -24.64 -2.25 41.92
C ILE A 329 -25.65 -1.43 41.11
N LYS A 330 -26.80 -1.12 41.71
CA LYS A 330 -27.82 -0.26 41.11
C LYS A 330 -27.58 1.18 41.51
N THR A 331 -27.33 2.06 40.54
CA THR A 331 -27.23 3.51 40.78
C THR A 331 -28.53 4.23 40.46
N LYS A 332 -28.79 5.34 41.17
CA LYS A 332 -29.91 6.28 40.98
C LYS A 332 -29.69 7.16 39.75
N PHE A 333 -28.44 7.52 39.45
CA PHE A 333 -28.04 8.31 38.29
C PHE A 333 -27.11 7.54 37.34
N ARG A 334 -27.13 7.88 36.05
CA ARG A 334 -26.11 7.46 35.07
C ARG A 334 -24.79 8.17 35.35
N LEU A 335 -23.78 7.41 35.76
CA LEU A 335 -22.40 7.86 35.95
C LEU A 335 -21.56 7.71 34.67
N PRO A 336 -20.42 8.43 34.54
CA PRO A 336 -19.45 8.22 33.47
C PRO A 336 -19.00 6.76 33.41
N VAL A 337 -18.92 6.22 32.19
CA VAL A 337 -18.32 4.89 31.98
C VAL A 337 -16.83 4.99 32.24
N PHE A 338 -16.34 4.24 33.23
CA PHE A 338 -14.91 4.14 33.50
C PHE A 338 -14.28 3.20 32.47
N ASN A 339 -13.38 3.72 31.63
CA ASN A 339 -12.81 2.99 30.49
C ASN A 339 -11.64 2.09 30.91
N TRP A 340 -11.92 1.13 31.80
CA TRP A 340 -10.99 0.09 32.25
C TRP A 340 -11.18 -1.22 31.48
N THR A 341 -10.13 -2.06 31.47
CA THR A 341 -10.24 -3.45 31.05
C THR A 341 -10.37 -4.32 32.30
N ALA A 342 -11.61 -4.72 32.63
CA ALA A 342 -11.86 -5.58 33.79
C ALA A 342 -11.26 -6.98 33.60
N LEU A 343 -10.62 -7.51 34.65
CA LEU A 343 -10.14 -8.90 34.68
C LEU A 343 -11.33 -9.86 34.60
N LYS A 344 -11.21 -10.93 33.80
CA LYS A 344 -12.21 -12.01 33.78
C LYS A 344 -12.14 -12.77 35.10
N PRO A 345 -13.23 -13.39 35.60
CA PRO A 345 -13.21 -14.12 36.89
C PRO A 345 -12.07 -15.14 37.03
N ASN A 346 -11.75 -15.84 35.95
CA ASN A 346 -10.66 -16.83 35.89
C ASN A 346 -9.25 -16.22 36.01
N GLN A 347 -9.10 -14.89 35.93
CA GLN A 347 -7.85 -14.14 36.04
C GLN A 347 -7.71 -13.43 37.40
N ILE A 348 -8.71 -13.51 38.28
CA ILE A 348 -8.72 -12.83 39.60
C ILE A 348 -7.98 -13.66 40.66
N SER A 349 -8.06 -14.99 40.58
CA SER A 349 -7.42 -15.91 41.52
C SER A 349 -5.90 -15.70 41.55
N GLY A 350 -5.33 -15.47 42.75
CA GLY A 350 -3.90 -15.20 42.93
C GLY A 350 -3.47 -13.75 42.64
N THR A 351 -4.43 -12.82 42.48
CA THR A 351 -4.15 -11.38 42.39
C THR A 351 -4.59 -10.67 43.67
N VAL A 352 -4.10 -9.46 43.92
CA VAL A 352 -4.57 -8.62 45.05
C VAL A 352 -6.10 -8.46 45.09
N PHE A 353 -6.77 -8.54 43.94
CA PHE A 353 -8.21 -8.43 43.82
C PHE A 353 -8.99 -9.64 44.36
N SER A 354 -8.36 -10.77 44.70
CA SER A 354 -9.06 -11.87 45.37
C SER A 354 -9.22 -11.68 46.88
N GLU A 355 -8.50 -10.73 47.49
CA GLU A 355 -8.51 -10.46 48.94
C GLU A 355 -9.23 -9.14 49.29
N LEU A 356 -9.66 -8.37 48.28
CA LEU A 356 -10.40 -7.12 48.48
C LEU A 356 -11.87 -7.37 48.81
N ASP A 357 -12.32 -6.80 49.92
CA ASP A 357 -13.72 -6.83 50.33
C ASP A 357 -14.46 -5.56 49.91
N ASP A 358 -15.07 -5.61 48.72
CA ASP A 358 -15.89 -4.51 48.20
C ASP A 358 -17.10 -4.18 49.10
N GLU A 359 -17.61 -5.12 49.91
CA GLU A 359 -18.83 -4.89 50.70
C GLU A 359 -18.54 -3.88 51.82
N ARG A 360 -17.40 -4.03 52.52
CA ARG A 360 -16.91 -3.06 53.49
C ARG A 360 -16.66 -1.67 52.89
N VAL A 361 -16.12 -1.60 51.67
CA VAL A 361 -15.89 -0.31 50.98
C VAL A 361 -17.21 0.37 50.61
N LEU A 362 -18.27 -0.39 50.32
CA LEU A 362 -19.60 0.14 50.03
C LEU A 362 -20.35 0.60 51.29
N GLU A 363 -20.04 0.05 52.47
CA GLU A 363 -20.56 0.54 53.76
C GLU A 363 -19.92 1.87 54.19
N ASP A 364 -18.62 2.05 53.92
CA ASP A 364 -17.87 3.27 54.25
C ASP A 364 -18.09 4.44 53.24
N LEU A 365 -18.67 4.18 52.05
CA LEU A 365 -18.89 5.20 51.02
C LEU A 365 -20.31 5.81 51.04
N ASP A 366 -20.38 7.15 51.11
CA ASP A 366 -21.59 7.92 50.81
C ASP A 366 -21.90 7.88 49.29
N LEU A 367 -22.60 6.82 48.88
CA LEU A 367 -22.99 6.58 47.49
C LEU A 367 -23.95 7.65 46.95
N GLU A 368 -24.85 8.21 47.78
CA GLU A 368 -25.81 9.21 47.30
C GLU A 368 -25.11 10.53 46.92
N ARG A 369 -24.18 11.00 47.76
CA ARG A 369 -23.34 12.16 47.44
C ARG A 369 -22.37 11.89 46.29
N PHE A 370 -21.79 10.69 46.22
CA PHE A 370 -20.91 10.30 45.12
C PHE A 370 -21.66 10.35 43.79
N GLU A 371 -22.85 9.73 43.71
CA GLU A 371 -23.65 9.76 42.50
C GLU A 371 -24.11 11.17 42.10
N GLU A 372 -24.45 12.02 43.07
CA GLU A 372 -24.83 13.41 42.80
C GLU A 372 -23.68 14.23 42.19
N LEU A 373 -22.45 14.05 42.67
CA LEU A 373 -21.26 14.74 42.15
C LEU A 373 -20.86 14.25 40.76
N PHE A 374 -20.99 12.94 40.49
CA PHE A 374 -20.52 12.33 39.26
C PHE A 374 -21.61 12.07 38.21
N LYS A 375 -22.90 12.43 38.44
CA LYS A 375 -23.97 12.24 37.45
C LYS A 375 -23.70 12.89 36.09
N THR A 376 -23.89 12.13 35.03
CA THR A 376 -23.81 12.65 33.64
C THR A 376 -24.99 13.57 33.32
N LYS A 377 -24.81 14.48 32.35
CA LYS A 377 -25.89 15.38 31.88
C LYS A 377 -27.04 14.65 31.16
N ALA A 378 -26.87 13.38 30.80
CA ALA A 378 -27.82 12.59 30.01
C ALA A 378 -28.59 11.58 30.89
N GLN A 379 -29.37 12.07 31.86
CA GLN A 379 -30.27 11.27 32.69
C GLN A 379 -31.56 10.91 31.92
N GLY A 380 -31.40 10.12 30.85
CA GLY A 380 -32.53 9.44 30.21
C GLY A 380 -33.05 8.26 31.03
N PRO A 381 -34.20 7.66 30.68
CA PRO A 381 -34.75 6.51 31.39
C PRO A 381 -33.72 5.39 31.57
N ALA A 382 -33.69 4.79 32.76
CA ALA A 382 -32.79 3.69 33.06
C ALA A 382 -33.05 2.54 32.08
N LEU A 383 -32.01 2.13 31.35
CA LEU A 383 -32.03 0.93 30.53
C LEU A 383 -31.37 -0.18 31.34
N ASP A 384 -32.07 -1.28 31.56
CA ASP A 384 -31.48 -2.49 32.14
C ASP A 384 -30.27 -2.92 31.30
N LEU A 385 -29.11 -3.07 31.95
CA LEU A 385 -27.93 -3.68 31.33
C LEU A 385 -28.10 -5.21 31.27
N VAL A 386 -28.95 -5.65 30.34
CA VAL A 386 -28.86 -6.99 29.76
C VAL A 386 -28.58 -6.84 28.27
N CYS A 387 -27.64 -7.64 27.77
CA CYS A 387 -27.07 -7.58 26.43
C CYS A 387 -28.13 -7.37 25.32
N ALA A 388 -28.25 -6.12 24.84
CA ALA A 388 -29.17 -5.74 23.79
C ALA A 388 -28.41 -5.05 22.64
N LYS A 389 -28.11 -5.85 21.60
CA LYS A 389 -27.95 -5.30 20.25
C LYS A 389 -29.23 -4.52 19.90
N ASN A 390 -29.07 -3.42 19.18
CA ASN A 390 -30.12 -2.60 18.55
C ASN A 390 -30.90 -1.63 19.46
N LYS A 391 -30.55 -0.34 19.35
CA LYS A 391 -31.54 0.75 19.22
C LYS A 391 -30.91 1.82 18.30
N ALA A 392 -31.05 1.67 16.99
CA ALA A 392 -32.21 2.16 16.26
C ALA A 392 -32.38 3.70 16.35
N SER A 393 -31.35 4.45 15.98
CA SER A 393 -31.58 5.56 15.04
C SER A 393 -32.22 4.99 13.76
N GLN A 394 -33.04 5.80 13.07
CA GLN A 394 -33.89 5.37 11.95
C GLN A 394 -33.15 4.43 10.99
N LYS A 395 -33.53 3.14 11.02
CA LYS A 395 -32.86 2.10 10.24
C LYS A 395 -33.30 2.22 8.78
N ALA A 396 -32.60 3.06 8.03
CA ALA A 396 -32.44 2.82 6.60
C ALA A 396 -32.02 1.36 6.41
N ALA A 397 -32.56 0.68 5.38
CA ALA A 397 -32.22 -0.71 5.11
C ALA A 397 -30.69 -0.87 5.12
N SER A 398 -30.18 -1.92 5.77
CA SER A 398 -28.74 -2.17 5.85
C SER A 398 -28.24 -2.55 4.47
N LYS A 399 -27.85 -1.54 3.69
CA LYS A 399 -27.32 -1.69 2.34
C LYS A 399 -26.11 -2.61 2.36
N VAL A 400 -26.02 -3.50 1.38
CA VAL A 400 -24.91 -4.41 1.16
C VAL A 400 -23.73 -3.62 0.60
N THR A 401 -22.60 -3.67 1.28
CA THR A 401 -21.33 -3.10 0.82
C THR A 401 -20.40 -4.24 0.40
N LEU A 402 -19.84 -4.17 -0.81
CA LEU A 402 -18.87 -5.14 -1.35
C LEU A 402 -17.45 -4.55 -1.36
N LEU A 403 -17.34 -3.22 -1.42
CA LEU A 403 -16.11 -2.48 -1.18
C LEU A 403 -15.63 -2.60 0.27
N GLU A 404 -14.31 -2.50 0.46
CA GLU A 404 -13.71 -2.37 1.79
C GLU A 404 -14.15 -1.05 2.45
N ALA A 405 -14.32 -1.04 3.77
CA ALA A 405 -15.00 0.03 4.51
C ALA A 405 -14.31 1.40 4.39
N ASN A 406 -12.97 1.46 4.41
CA ASN A 406 -12.22 2.70 4.23
C ASN A 406 -12.26 3.15 2.77
N ARG A 407 -12.17 2.23 1.80
CA ARG A 407 -12.30 2.52 0.36
C ARG A 407 -13.68 3.09 0.02
N ALA A 408 -14.75 2.49 0.53
CA ALA A 408 -16.12 3.00 0.41
C ALA A 408 -16.24 4.41 1.04
N LYS A 409 -15.78 4.59 2.28
CA LYS A 409 -15.79 5.89 2.97
C LYS A 409 -15.04 6.98 2.21
N ASN A 410 -13.85 6.69 1.69
CA ASN A 410 -13.04 7.65 0.95
C ASN A 410 -13.67 8.00 -0.40
N LEU A 411 -14.31 7.02 -1.06
CA LEU A 411 -15.08 7.26 -2.27
C LEU A 411 -16.31 8.13 -1.98
N ALA A 412 -17.05 7.86 -0.92
CA ALA A 412 -18.21 8.66 -0.48
C ALA A 412 -17.85 10.13 -0.23
N ILE A 413 -16.72 10.39 0.45
CA ILE A 413 -16.19 11.75 0.66
C ILE A 413 -15.87 12.43 -0.68
N THR A 414 -15.25 11.70 -1.61
CA THR A 414 -14.87 12.20 -2.94
C THR A 414 -16.12 12.55 -3.77
N LEU A 415 -17.07 11.63 -3.89
CA LEU A 415 -18.33 11.84 -4.61
C LEU A 415 -19.17 12.97 -3.99
N ARG A 416 -19.15 13.11 -2.66
CA ARG A 416 -19.82 14.24 -1.98
C ARG A 416 -19.19 15.60 -2.30
N LYS A 417 -17.87 15.66 -2.51
CA LYS A 417 -17.18 16.87 -3.00
C LYS A 417 -17.55 17.18 -4.47
N ALA A 418 -17.86 16.15 -5.27
CA ALA A 418 -18.25 16.30 -6.66
C ALA A 418 -19.62 16.98 -6.85
N GLY A 419 -20.57 16.72 -5.93
CA GLY A 419 -21.95 17.22 -6.01
C GLY A 419 -22.75 16.71 -7.21
N ARG A 420 -22.31 15.61 -7.84
CA ARG A 420 -22.84 15.07 -9.09
C ARG A 420 -23.23 13.61 -8.93
N SER A 421 -24.23 13.16 -9.69
CA SER A 421 -24.67 11.76 -9.71
C SER A 421 -23.66 10.86 -10.42
N ALA A 422 -23.72 9.57 -10.09
CA ALA A 422 -22.88 8.54 -10.72
C ALA A 422 -23.01 8.52 -12.25
N GLU A 423 -24.21 8.75 -12.76
CA GLU A 423 -24.50 8.77 -14.18
C GLU A 423 -23.95 10.02 -14.89
N GLU A 424 -24.02 11.19 -14.26
CA GLU A 424 -23.41 12.42 -14.80
C GLU A 424 -21.90 12.28 -14.91
N ILE A 425 -21.26 11.71 -13.88
CA ILE A 425 -19.82 11.42 -13.88
C ILE A 425 -19.47 10.43 -15.00
N CYS A 426 -20.20 9.32 -15.12
CA CYS A 426 -19.94 8.32 -16.17
C CYS A 426 -20.21 8.87 -17.59
N ARG A 427 -21.24 9.71 -17.77
CA ARG A 427 -21.52 10.40 -19.04
C ARG A 427 -20.40 11.37 -19.40
N ALA A 428 -19.97 12.22 -18.46
CA ALA A 428 -18.88 13.18 -18.68
C ALA A 428 -17.57 12.49 -19.09
N ILE A 429 -17.25 11.32 -18.52
CA ILE A 429 -16.09 10.51 -18.92
C ILE A 429 -16.26 9.89 -20.33
N HIS A 430 -17.48 9.56 -20.71
CA HIS A 430 -17.75 9.06 -22.06
C HIS A 430 -17.60 10.16 -23.13
N THR A 431 -17.97 11.40 -22.80
CA THR A 431 -17.94 12.58 -23.70
C THR A 431 -16.71 13.47 -23.54
N PHE A 432 -15.78 13.14 -22.65
CA PHE A 432 -14.61 13.97 -22.30
C PHE A 432 -14.96 15.40 -21.83
N ASP A 433 -16.08 15.55 -21.11
CA ASP A 433 -16.59 16.84 -20.67
C ASP A 433 -15.90 17.32 -19.38
N LEU A 434 -14.90 18.20 -19.55
CA LEU A 434 -14.15 18.84 -18.46
C LEU A 434 -14.91 20.00 -17.77
N ALA A 435 -15.99 20.52 -18.36
CA ALA A 435 -16.83 21.52 -17.70
C ALA A 435 -17.75 20.84 -16.68
N THR A 436 -18.32 19.68 -17.04
CA THR A 436 -19.02 18.83 -16.08
C THR A 436 -18.04 18.13 -15.14
N LEU A 437 -16.83 17.74 -15.56
CA LEU A 437 -15.89 17.00 -14.70
C LEU A 437 -14.50 17.68 -14.64
N PRO A 438 -14.30 18.66 -13.72
CA PRO A 438 -13.04 19.42 -13.62
C PRO A 438 -11.81 18.54 -13.37
N VAL A 439 -10.64 18.98 -13.84
CA VAL A 439 -9.40 18.18 -13.83
C VAL A 439 -8.97 17.71 -12.43
N ASP A 440 -8.99 18.59 -11.43
CA ASP A 440 -8.77 18.23 -10.01
C ASP A 440 -9.60 17.02 -9.57
N PHE A 441 -10.85 16.94 -10.05
CA PHE A 441 -11.77 15.89 -9.70
C PHE A 441 -11.52 14.61 -10.51
N VAL A 442 -11.12 14.72 -11.78
CA VAL A 442 -10.65 13.60 -12.60
C VAL A 442 -9.46 12.92 -11.91
N GLU A 443 -8.47 13.70 -11.47
CA GLU A 443 -7.28 13.19 -10.75
C GLU A 443 -7.63 12.58 -9.38
N CYS A 444 -8.56 13.18 -8.63
CA CYS A 444 -9.11 12.55 -7.43
C CYS A 444 -9.75 11.19 -7.73
N LEU A 445 -10.55 11.11 -8.80
CA LEU A 445 -11.30 9.92 -9.15
C LEU A 445 -10.42 8.81 -9.77
N MET A 446 -9.27 9.15 -10.37
CA MET A 446 -8.27 8.17 -10.81
C MET A 446 -7.72 7.30 -9.66
N ARG A 447 -7.69 7.80 -8.43
CA ARG A 447 -7.32 7.01 -7.23
C ARG A 447 -8.38 5.94 -6.87
N PHE A 448 -9.57 6.01 -7.45
CA PHE A 448 -10.69 5.09 -7.25
C PHE A 448 -11.00 4.24 -8.49
N LEU A 449 -10.07 4.11 -9.44
CA LEU A 449 -10.22 3.13 -10.52
C LEU A 449 -10.53 1.74 -9.93
N PRO A 450 -11.55 1.01 -10.45
CA PRO A 450 -11.94 -0.28 -9.89
C PRO A 450 -10.83 -1.30 -10.03
N THR A 451 -10.52 -2.05 -8.98
CA THR A 451 -9.57 -3.17 -9.09
C THR A 451 -10.21 -4.35 -9.84
N GLU A 452 -9.40 -5.29 -10.34
CA GLU A 452 -9.94 -6.51 -10.93
C GLU A 452 -10.80 -7.32 -9.93
N ALA A 453 -10.40 -7.34 -8.66
CA ALA A 453 -11.12 -8.07 -7.60
C ALA A 453 -12.50 -7.44 -7.35
N GLU A 454 -12.56 -6.11 -7.22
CA GLU A 454 -13.82 -5.36 -7.09
C GLU A 454 -14.72 -5.54 -8.31
N THR A 455 -14.15 -5.42 -9.51
CA THR A 455 -14.87 -5.61 -10.76
C THR A 455 -15.45 -7.02 -10.87
N LYS A 456 -14.72 -8.05 -10.43
CA LYS A 456 -15.21 -9.44 -10.37
C LYS A 456 -16.34 -9.59 -9.34
N ALA A 457 -16.19 -9.04 -8.13
CA ALA A 457 -17.22 -9.10 -7.09
C ALA A 457 -18.53 -8.39 -7.48
N LEU A 458 -18.43 -7.16 -8.02
CA LEU A 458 -19.58 -6.37 -8.47
C LEU A 458 -20.29 -7.03 -9.66
N ARG A 459 -19.55 -7.55 -10.64
CA ARG A 459 -20.13 -8.29 -11.78
C ARG A 459 -20.73 -9.65 -11.37
N GLN A 460 -20.21 -10.29 -10.31
CA GLN A 460 -20.79 -11.50 -9.76
C GLN A 460 -22.13 -11.18 -9.07
N TYR A 461 -22.19 -10.14 -8.25
CA TYR A 461 -23.43 -9.68 -7.59
C TYR A 461 -24.53 -9.35 -8.61
N GLU A 462 -24.18 -8.64 -9.69
CA GLU A 462 -25.10 -8.36 -10.81
C GLU A 462 -25.54 -9.64 -11.54
N ARG A 463 -24.61 -10.57 -11.81
CA ARG A 463 -24.91 -11.85 -12.48
C ARG A 463 -25.85 -12.74 -11.67
N GLU A 464 -25.74 -12.69 -10.34
CA GLU A 464 -26.60 -13.40 -9.39
C GLU A 464 -28.02 -12.78 -9.29
N ARG A 465 -28.31 -11.72 -10.07
CA ARG A 465 -29.61 -11.01 -10.12
C ARG A 465 -30.10 -10.51 -8.75
N LYS A 466 -29.16 -10.15 -7.87
CA LYS A 466 -29.47 -9.53 -6.58
C LYS A 466 -29.95 -8.08 -6.79
N PRO A 467 -30.86 -7.55 -5.94
CA PRO A 467 -31.37 -6.20 -6.09
C PRO A 467 -30.24 -5.16 -6.03
N LEU A 468 -30.13 -4.29 -7.04
CA LEU A 468 -29.10 -3.26 -7.08
C LEU A 468 -29.43 -2.07 -6.14
N GLU A 469 -30.68 -1.99 -5.71
CA GLU A 469 -31.22 -1.06 -4.73
C GLU A 469 -30.77 -1.40 -3.29
N GLU A 470 -30.37 -2.66 -3.06
CA GLU A 470 -29.79 -3.10 -1.79
C GLU A 470 -28.29 -2.76 -1.67
N LEU A 471 -27.58 -2.44 -2.76
CA LEU A 471 -26.18 -2.02 -2.69
C LEU A 471 -26.02 -0.63 -2.06
N ALA A 472 -24.91 -0.41 -1.37
CA ALA A 472 -24.50 0.93 -0.95
C ALA A 472 -24.32 1.85 -2.17
N ASP A 473 -24.49 3.16 -1.98
CA ASP A 473 -24.49 4.11 -3.10
C ASP A 473 -23.10 4.19 -3.77
N GLU A 474 -22.06 3.93 -2.98
CA GLU A 474 -20.65 3.79 -3.38
C GLU A 474 -20.41 2.54 -4.24
N ASP A 475 -20.97 1.38 -3.86
CA ASP A 475 -20.88 0.15 -4.65
C ASP A 475 -21.67 0.27 -5.96
N ARG A 476 -22.84 0.93 -5.91
CA ARG A 476 -23.65 1.21 -7.11
C ARG A 476 -22.92 2.16 -8.07
N PHE A 477 -22.24 3.18 -7.55
CA PHE A 477 -21.31 4.00 -8.33
C PHE A 477 -20.20 3.14 -8.94
N MET A 478 -19.51 2.31 -8.14
CA MET A 478 -18.37 1.52 -8.61
C MET A 478 -18.76 0.51 -9.71
N LEU A 479 -19.96 -0.09 -9.61
CA LEU A 479 -20.52 -0.94 -10.65
C LEU A 479 -20.70 -0.17 -11.97
N GLN A 480 -21.32 1.01 -11.94
CA GLN A 480 -21.48 1.86 -13.14
C GLN A 480 -20.13 2.33 -13.70
N PHE A 481 -19.22 2.76 -12.83
CA PHE A 481 -17.87 3.21 -13.18
C PHE A 481 -17.08 2.09 -13.88
N SER A 482 -17.14 0.85 -13.37
CA SER A 482 -16.50 -0.34 -13.95
C SER A 482 -17.05 -0.79 -15.32
N LYS A 483 -18.17 -0.21 -15.77
CA LYS A 483 -18.77 -0.44 -17.10
C LYS A 483 -18.32 0.57 -18.15
N VAL A 484 -17.62 1.64 -17.76
CA VAL A 484 -17.07 2.62 -18.69
C VAL A 484 -15.95 1.96 -19.50
N GLU A 485 -16.15 1.86 -20.81
CA GLU A 485 -15.19 1.22 -21.72
C GLU A 485 -13.86 2.00 -21.78
N ARG A 486 -12.73 1.30 -21.62
CA ARG A 486 -11.38 1.90 -21.58
C ARG A 486 -11.24 2.99 -20.52
N LEU A 487 -11.90 2.82 -19.37
CA LEU A 487 -11.93 3.80 -18.27
C LEU A 487 -10.53 4.36 -17.91
N PRO A 488 -9.48 3.56 -17.66
CA PRO A 488 -8.16 4.12 -17.28
C PRO A 488 -7.59 5.04 -18.36
N GLN A 489 -7.75 4.68 -19.63
CA GLN A 489 -7.27 5.49 -20.76
C GLN A 489 -8.11 6.77 -20.94
N ARG A 490 -9.43 6.69 -20.77
CA ARG A 490 -10.31 7.87 -20.82
C ARG A 490 -9.98 8.87 -19.72
N MET A 491 -9.79 8.39 -18.49
CA MET A 491 -9.40 9.24 -17.35
C MET A 491 -8.04 9.90 -17.57
N ALA A 492 -7.04 9.14 -18.07
CA ALA A 492 -5.72 9.69 -18.39
C ALA A 492 -5.77 10.77 -19.50
N ILE A 493 -6.60 10.56 -20.54
CA ILE A 493 -6.81 11.56 -21.59
C ILE A 493 -7.50 12.82 -21.03
N MET A 494 -8.52 12.67 -20.17
CA MET A 494 -9.17 13.83 -19.54
C MET A 494 -8.20 14.63 -18.65
N ALA A 495 -7.38 13.94 -17.85
CA ALA A 495 -6.35 14.59 -17.04
C ALA A 495 -5.32 15.35 -17.90
N PHE A 496 -4.84 14.71 -18.98
CA PHE A 496 -3.95 15.34 -19.95
C PHE A 496 -4.57 16.57 -20.62
N LEU A 497 -5.82 16.48 -21.09
CA LEU A 497 -6.52 17.59 -21.74
C LEU A 497 -6.76 18.77 -20.79
N GLY A 498 -7.10 18.50 -19.53
CA GLY A 498 -7.29 19.54 -18.51
C GLY A 498 -5.99 20.27 -18.17
N ASN A 499 -4.89 19.53 -18.00
CA ASN A 499 -3.59 20.09 -17.65
C ASN A 499 -2.79 20.60 -18.86
N PHE A 500 -3.27 20.41 -20.11
CA PHE A 500 -2.49 20.69 -21.32
C PHE A 500 -2.04 22.15 -21.42
N ALA A 501 -2.92 23.11 -21.12
CA ALA A 501 -2.60 24.53 -21.22
C ALA A 501 -1.55 24.96 -20.18
N GLU A 502 -1.67 24.47 -18.94
CA GLU A 502 -0.74 24.76 -17.85
C GLU A 502 0.63 24.10 -18.10
N ASN A 503 0.64 22.84 -18.55
CA ASN A 503 1.85 22.13 -18.96
C ASN A 503 2.54 22.84 -20.13
N LEU A 504 1.80 23.30 -21.13
CA LEU A 504 2.36 24.06 -22.25
C LEU A 504 2.95 25.39 -21.77
N GLN A 505 2.27 26.10 -20.87
CA GLN A 505 2.77 27.35 -20.30
C GLN A 505 4.03 27.14 -19.44
N MET A 506 4.13 26.01 -18.73
CA MET A 506 5.31 25.64 -17.94
C MET A 506 6.51 25.24 -18.81
N LEU A 507 6.26 24.55 -19.93
CA LEU A 507 7.28 24.02 -20.83
C LEU A 507 7.72 24.99 -21.94
N THR A 508 6.95 26.06 -22.17
CA THR A 508 7.31 27.14 -23.10
C THR A 508 8.16 28.18 -22.35
N PRO A 509 9.32 28.58 -22.89
CA PRO A 509 10.23 29.53 -22.24
C PRO A 509 9.72 30.98 -22.21
#